data_AF-A0A1M7EGL5-F1
#
_entry.id   AF-A0A1M7EGL5-F1
#
_cell.length_a   1.000
_cell.length_b   1.000
_cell.length_c   1.000
_cell.angle_alpha   90.00
_cell.angle_beta   90.00
_cell.angle_gamma   90.00
#
_symmetry.space_group_name_H-M   'P 1'
#
loop_
_entity.id
_entity.type
_entity.pdbx_description
1 polymer ?
#
loop_
_entity_poly.entity_id
_entity_poly.type
_entity_poly.pdbx_seq_one_letter_code
_entity_poly.pdbx_strand_id
1 'polypeptide(L)'
;MKFSNLSRKLEQTKAGKLTRDTLDWQTSQPNVALAGVVGSVAVGLVTLTTLLVAGRLILASLLIAWGAQIMSFLGIHAIGFISVQRRDMACLEADDTCDESHGPGDVWRSYDQRAAASFPLRVAAFGRYAAQSRIIGTDLAGLGHEVHHSTDSNAILKSICDQPETWDLLIFDLDAGSCIEASVDDLMDFRQACSHIPIILLSSTAKKDDFSCHRKSIGDVTLYKPVFRNRLLEGLDNVGLQVCLSR
;
A
#
# COMPACT_ATOMS: atom_id res chain seq x y z
N MET A 1 8.34 55.65 -8.57
CA MET A 1 7.26 54.66 -8.36
C MET A 1 7.83 53.24 -8.44
N LYS A 2 8.27 52.63 -7.32
CA LYS A 2 8.84 51.26 -7.31
C LYS A 2 8.85 50.57 -5.93
N PHE A 3 7.85 50.86 -5.08
CA PHE A 3 7.79 50.32 -3.70
C PHE A 3 6.56 49.45 -3.39
N SER A 4 5.60 49.29 -4.32
CA SER A 4 4.36 48.55 -4.06
C SER A 4 4.46 47.02 -4.22
N ASN A 5 5.51 46.49 -4.83
CA ASN A 5 5.61 45.03 -5.11
C ASN A 5 6.35 44.21 -4.04
N LEU A 6 7.04 44.84 -3.09
CA LEU A 6 7.75 44.11 -2.02
C LEU A 6 6.83 43.73 -0.85
N SER A 7 5.76 44.50 -0.60
CA SER A 7 4.87 44.24 0.55
C SER A 7 3.98 43.01 0.35
N ARG A 8 3.58 42.67 -0.89
CA ARG A 8 2.81 41.44 -1.17
C ARG A 8 3.62 40.16 -1.00
N LYS A 9 4.95 40.22 -1.16
CA LYS A 9 5.81 39.03 -1.06
C LYS A 9 6.09 38.60 0.39
N LEU A 10 5.91 39.49 1.36
CA LEU A 10 6.10 39.19 2.78
C LEU A 10 4.83 38.72 3.50
N GLU A 11 3.63 39.04 2.98
CA GLU A 11 2.38 38.50 3.54
C GLU A 11 2.10 37.05 3.12
N GLN A 12 2.54 36.63 1.93
CA GLN A 12 2.37 35.24 1.49
C GLN A 12 3.27 34.23 2.20
N THR A 13 4.38 34.65 2.80
CA THR A 13 5.27 33.72 3.53
C THR A 13 4.84 33.47 4.98
N LYS A 14 3.92 34.27 5.53
CA LYS A 14 3.44 34.10 6.91
C LYS A 14 2.09 33.37 7.01
N ALA A 15 1.25 33.46 5.97
CA ALA A 15 -0.04 32.75 5.93
C ALA A 15 0.06 31.27 5.52
N GLY A 16 1.14 30.85 4.85
CA GLY A 16 1.33 29.46 4.41
C GLY A 16 1.96 28.51 5.43
N LYS A 17 2.29 28.98 6.64
CA LYS A 17 3.05 28.21 7.64
C LYS A 17 2.27 27.86 8.91
N LEU A 18 1.01 28.31 9.05
CA LEU A 18 0.19 28.07 10.25
C LEU A 18 -0.97 27.08 10.05
N THR A 19 -1.10 26.49 8.86
CA THR A 19 -2.13 25.49 8.51
C THR A 19 -1.52 24.11 8.21
N ARG A 20 -0.34 23.82 8.77
CA ARG A 20 0.30 22.49 8.69
C ARG A 20 0.13 21.63 9.94
N ASP A 21 -0.46 22.18 11.00
CA ASP A 21 -0.61 21.50 12.28
C ASP A 21 -2.05 21.07 12.58
N THR A 22 -2.97 21.24 11.62
CA THR A 22 -4.37 20.83 11.79
C THR A 22 -4.68 19.62 10.93
N LEU A 23 -4.79 18.50 11.64
CA LEU A 23 -5.66 17.35 11.33
C LEU A 23 -5.10 16.29 10.36
N ASP A 24 -3.96 15.73 10.73
CA ASP A 24 -3.50 14.40 10.30
C ASP A 24 -4.16 13.29 11.16
N TRP A 25 -5.49 13.21 11.17
CA TRP A 25 -6.23 12.19 11.94
C TRP A 25 -6.35 10.84 11.21
N GLN A 26 -5.82 10.75 9.99
CA GLN A 26 -6.04 9.63 9.08
C GLN A 26 -4.96 8.52 9.16
N THR A 27 -4.05 8.60 10.13
CA THR A 27 -3.03 7.56 10.39
C THR A 27 -3.13 6.90 11.76
N SER A 28 -4.20 7.11 12.53
CA SER A 28 -4.44 6.32 13.74
C SER A 28 -5.00 4.94 13.38
N GLN A 29 -4.22 4.14 12.66
CA GLN A 29 -4.24 2.72 12.98
C GLN A 29 -3.91 2.64 14.47
N PRO A 30 -4.75 1.98 15.30
CA PRO A 30 -4.47 1.87 16.72
C PRO A 30 -3.09 1.23 16.86
N ASN A 31 -2.12 2.00 17.34
CA ASN A 31 -0.77 1.52 17.56
C ASN A 31 -0.86 0.41 18.61
N VAL A 32 -0.91 -0.84 18.14
CA VAL A 32 -1.05 -2.03 19.00
C VAL A 32 0.08 -2.07 20.03
N ALA A 33 1.26 -1.57 19.66
CA ALA A 33 2.38 -1.38 20.57
C ALA A 33 2.06 -0.40 21.71
N LEU A 34 1.45 0.76 21.41
CA LEU A 34 1.06 1.74 22.43
C LEU A 34 -0.04 1.19 23.34
N ALA A 35 -1.05 0.54 22.76
CA ALA A 35 -2.11 -0.12 23.52
C ALA A 35 -1.55 -1.22 24.45
N GLY A 36 -0.57 -2.00 23.95
CA GLY A 36 0.14 -3.00 24.73
C GLY A 36 0.91 -2.42 25.90
N VAL A 37 1.64 -1.31 25.69
CA VAL A 37 2.38 -0.62 26.75
C VAL A 37 1.42 -0.10 27.82
N VAL A 38 0.39 0.66 27.44
CA VAL A 38 -0.57 1.25 28.38
C VAL A 38 -1.32 0.17 29.17
N GLY A 39 -1.78 -0.89 28.49
CA GLY A 39 -2.45 -2.02 29.12
C GLY A 39 -1.55 -2.75 30.13
N SER A 40 -0.29 -2.99 29.78
CA SER A 40 0.66 -3.69 30.66
C SER A 40 0.94 -2.93 31.96
N VAL A 41 1.05 -1.60 31.90
CA VAL A 41 1.31 -0.75 33.07
C VAL A 41 0.12 -0.79 34.05
N ALA A 42 -1.11 -0.74 33.54
CA ALA A 42 -2.31 -0.83 34.37
C ALA A 42 -2.38 -2.17 35.12
N VAL A 43 -2.07 -3.29 34.44
CA VAL A 43 -2.02 -4.63 35.05
C VAL A 43 -0.97 -4.69 36.17
N GLY A 44 0.22 -4.14 35.94
CA GLY A 44 1.30 -4.09 36.92
C GLY A 44 0.89 -3.35 38.20
N LEU A 45 0.27 -2.18 38.06
CA LEU A 45 -0.19 -1.36 39.19
C LEU A 45 -1.26 -2.09 40.02
N VAL A 46 -2.29 -2.65 39.37
CA VAL A 46 -3.37 -3.38 40.05
C VAL A 46 -2.83 -4.60 40.80
N THR A 47 -1.92 -5.36 40.17
CA THR A 47 -1.30 -6.55 40.78
C THR A 47 -0.48 -6.18 42.01
N LEU A 48 0.34 -5.12 41.92
CA LEU A 48 1.16 -4.64 43.02
C LEU A 48 0.29 -4.18 44.21
N THR A 49 -0.74 -3.37 43.96
CA THR A 49 -1.65 -2.89 45.02
C THR A 49 -2.34 -4.04 45.74
N THR A 50 -2.81 -5.04 44.99
CA THR A 50 -3.50 -6.22 45.56
C THR A 50 -2.58 -7.04 46.47
N LEU A 51 -1.32 -7.24 46.08
CA LEU A 51 -0.34 -8.00 46.87
C LEU A 51 0.09 -7.26 48.15
N LEU A 52 0.22 -5.94 48.08
CA LEU A 52 0.53 -5.12 49.26
C LEU A 52 -0.62 -5.14 50.28
N VAL A 53 -1.87 -5.04 49.83
CA VAL A 53 -3.05 -5.17 50.69
C VAL A 53 -3.12 -6.55 51.34
N ALA A 54 -2.67 -7.59 50.64
CA ALA A 54 -2.58 -8.96 51.17
C ALA A 54 -1.39 -9.18 52.15
N GLY A 55 -0.64 -8.13 52.50
CA GLY A 55 0.45 -8.21 53.47
C GLY A 55 1.69 -8.95 52.98
N ARG A 56 1.87 -9.09 51.66
CA ARG A 56 3.08 -9.72 51.10
C ARG A 56 4.29 -8.79 51.25
N LEU A 57 5.47 -9.40 51.40
CA LEU A 57 6.75 -8.70 51.40
C LEU A 57 6.89 -7.84 50.13
N ILE A 58 7.39 -6.61 50.27
CA ILE A 58 7.47 -5.62 49.17
C ILE A 58 8.27 -6.18 47.98
N LEU A 59 9.42 -6.81 48.25
CA LEU A 59 10.27 -7.37 47.20
C LEU A 59 9.57 -8.50 46.42
N ALA A 60 8.87 -9.39 47.14
CA ALA A 60 8.10 -10.47 46.52
C ALA A 60 6.95 -9.90 45.68
N SER A 61 6.27 -8.87 46.18
CA SER A 61 5.17 -8.21 45.46
C SER A 61 5.64 -7.52 44.18
N LEU A 62 6.81 -6.88 44.21
CA LEU A 62 7.42 -6.21 43.06
C LEU A 62 7.81 -7.20 41.96
N LEU A 63 8.45 -8.32 42.32
CA LEU A 63 8.84 -9.36 41.36
C LEU A 63 7.62 -9.98 40.68
N ILE A 64 6.55 -10.26 41.44
CA ILE A 64 5.31 -10.82 40.89
C ILE A 64 4.63 -9.82 39.94
N ALA A 65 4.54 -8.54 40.33
CA ALA A 65 3.95 -7.50 39.49
C ALA A 65 4.73 -7.30 38.17
N TRP A 66 6.07 -7.31 38.24
CA TRP A 66 6.92 -7.21 37.05
C TRP A 66 6.73 -8.41 36.10
N GLY A 67 6.67 -9.64 36.65
CA GLY A 67 6.39 -10.84 35.86
C GLY A 67 5.02 -10.78 35.17
N ALA A 68 3.98 -10.33 35.89
CA ALA A 68 2.64 -10.15 35.31
C ALA A 68 2.61 -9.13 34.17
N GLN A 69 3.35 -8.02 34.30
CA GLN A 69 3.46 -6.99 33.27
C GLN A 69 4.11 -7.53 31.98
N ILE A 70 5.23 -8.25 32.09
CA ILE A 70 5.92 -8.86 30.93
C ILE A 70 5.01 -9.86 30.22
N MET A 71 4.33 -10.72 30.99
CA MET A 71 3.38 -11.70 30.42
C MET A 71 2.22 -11.03 29.68
N SER A 72 1.65 -9.96 30.25
CA SER A 72 0.56 -9.21 29.59
C SER A 72 1.04 -8.55 28.30
N PHE A 73 2.24 -7.95 28.29
CA PHE A 73 2.80 -7.32 27.11
C PHE A 73 3.04 -8.34 25.98
N LEU A 74 3.64 -9.48 26.31
CA LEU A 74 3.86 -10.58 25.35
C LEU A 74 2.54 -11.15 24.83
N GLY A 75 1.52 -11.30 25.68
CA GLY A 75 0.20 -11.77 25.28
C GLY A 75 -0.48 -10.85 24.26
N ILE A 76 -0.45 -9.53 24.50
CA ILE A 76 -1.03 -8.54 23.56
C ILE A 76 -0.26 -8.56 22.23
N HIS A 77 1.06 -8.63 22.26
CA HIS A 77 1.87 -8.74 21.05
C HIS A 77 1.60 -10.03 20.27
N ALA A 78 1.48 -11.17 20.95
CA ALA A 78 1.16 -12.45 20.33
C ALA A 78 -0.23 -12.43 19.69
N ILE A 79 -1.24 -11.90 20.40
CA ILE A 79 -2.60 -11.75 19.85
C ILE A 79 -2.60 -10.79 18.66
N GLY A 80 -1.88 -9.67 18.75
CA GLY A 80 -1.71 -8.72 17.65
C GLY A 80 -1.10 -9.39 16.43
N PHE A 81 0.02 -10.09 16.61
CA PHE A 81 0.72 -10.81 15.55
C PHE A 81 -0.15 -11.90 14.92
N ILE A 82 -0.78 -12.74 15.75
CA ILE A 82 -1.71 -13.78 15.29
C ILE A 82 -2.90 -13.15 14.55
N SER A 83 -3.43 -12.01 15.01
CA SER A 83 -4.56 -11.37 14.35
C SER A 83 -4.21 -10.81 12.97
N VAL A 84 -2.99 -10.27 12.79
CA VAL A 84 -2.48 -9.81 11.50
C VAL A 84 -2.26 -11.02 10.60
N GLN A 85 -1.54 -12.03 11.08
CA GLN A 85 -1.28 -13.25 10.33
C GLN A 85 -2.56 -14.01 9.96
N ARG A 86 -3.59 -14.00 10.83
CA ARG A 86 -4.89 -14.60 10.56
C ARG A 86 -5.71 -13.80 9.57
N ARG A 87 -5.55 -12.47 9.50
CA ARG A 87 -6.13 -11.68 8.40
C ARG A 87 -5.47 -12.02 7.08
N ASP A 88 -4.15 -12.16 7.08
CA ASP A 88 -3.42 -12.57 5.88
C ASP A 88 -3.84 -13.99 5.45
N MET A 89 -3.97 -14.94 6.39
CA MET A 89 -4.41 -16.31 6.11
C MET A 89 -5.91 -16.42 5.79
N ALA A 90 -6.79 -15.64 6.41
CA ALA A 90 -8.22 -15.64 6.06
C ALA A 90 -8.46 -15.04 4.66
N CYS A 91 -7.62 -14.08 4.24
CA CYS A 91 -7.59 -13.64 2.86
C CYS A 91 -7.10 -14.73 1.89
N LEU A 92 -6.24 -15.65 2.34
CA LEU A 92 -5.75 -16.79 1.55
C LEU A 92 -6.76 -17.96 1.52
N GLU A 93 -7.44 -18.27 2.62
CA GLU A 93 -8.46 -19.34 2.68
C GLU A 93 -9.80 -18.95 2.03
N ALA A 94 -10.16 -17.66 2.03
CA ALA A 94 -11.30 -17.19 1.26
C ALA A 94 -11.04 -17.22 -0.26
N ASP A 95 -9.77 -17.32 -0.68
CA ASP A 95 -9.35 -17.39 -2.08
C ASP A 95 -9.42 -18.83 -2.62
N ASP A 96 -9.16 -19.85 -1.78
CA ASP A 96 -9.17 -21.26 -2.19
C ASP A 96 -10.58 -21.88 -2.30
N THR A 97 -11.61 -21.14 -1.87
CA THR A 97 -13.02 -21.55 -2.01
C THR A 97 -13.78 -20.83 -3.13
N CYS A 98 -13.11 -19.93 -3.85
CA CYS A 98 -13.62 -19.35 -5.09
C CYS A 98 -13.02 -20.05 -6.30
N ASP A 99 -13.18 -21.38 -6.39
CA ASP A 99 -13.20 -22.10 -7.67
C ASP A 99 -14.52 -21.76 -8.40
N GLU A 100 -14.76 -20.46 -8.59
CA GLU A 100 -15.68 -19.98 -9.60
C GLU A 100 -15.05 -20.39 -10.92
N SER A 101 -15.60 -21.43 -11.54
CA SER A 101 -15.40 -21.78 -12.94
C SER A 101 -15.25 -20.51 -13.79
N HIS A 102 -14.00 -20.11 -14.04
CA HIS A 102 -13.70 -18.93 -14.84
C HIS A 102 -14.19 -19.24 -16.25
N GLY A 103 -15.35 -18.71 -16.61
CA GLY A 103 -15.77 -18.64 -17.99
C GLY A 103 -14.70 -17.88 -18.77
N PRO A 104 -14.42 -18.25 -20.04
CA PRO A 104 -13.38 -17.62 -20.87
C PRO A 104 -13.60 -16.11 -21.17
N GLY A 105 -14.61 -15.49 -20.55
CA GLY A 105 -14.91 -14.05 -20.65
C GLY A 105 -14.56 -13.23 -19.41
N ASP A 106 -14.23 -13.84 -18.26
CA ASP A 106 -13.94 -13.09 -17.01
C ASP A 106 -12.44 -12.87 -16.81
N VAL A 107 -11.80 -12.29 -17.82
CA VAL A 107 -10.37 -11.93 -17.81
C VAL A 107 -10.12 -10.71 -16.93
N TRP A 108 -11.16 -9.90 -16.69
CA TRP A 108 -11.04 -8.57 -16.12
C TRP A 108 -11.80 -8.43 -14.82
N ARG A 109 -11.09 -8.10 -13.75
CA ARG A 109 -11.70 -7.62 -12.52
C ARG A 109 -11.59 -6.11 -12.45
N SER A 110 -12.73 -5.44 -12.43
CA SER A 110 -12.81 -4.00 -12.19
C SER A 110 -12.99 -3.74 -10.69
N TYR A 111 -12.34 -2.69 -10.18
CA TYR A 111 -12.51 -2.25 -8.79
C TYR A 111 -13.47 -1.06 -8.73
N ASP A 112 -14.45 -1.12 -7.82
CA ASP A 112 -15.45 -0.06 -7.67
C ASP A 112 -14.82 1.26 -7.24
N GLN A 113 -15.01 2.29 -8.06
CA GLN A 113 -14.60 3.66 -7.74
C GLN A 113 -15.46 4.20 -6.60
N ARG A 114 -14.84 4.47 -5.45
CA ARG A 114 -15.56 5.08 -4.30
C ARG A 114 -15.66 6.60 -4.38
N ALA A 115 -14.75 7.24 -5.11
CA ALA A 115 -14.68 8.68 -5.26
C ALA A 115 -14.44 9.03 -6.73
N ALA A 116 -15.18 10.00 -7.26
CA ALA A 116 -14.92 10.50 -8.61
C ALA A 116 -13.65 11.37 -8.58
N ALA A 117 -12.58 10.91 -9.22
CA ALA A 117 -11.42 11.75 -9.49
C ALA A 117 -11.78 12.79 -10.56
N SER A 118 -11.18 13.99 -10.49
CA SER A 118 -11.32 15.00 -11.54
C SER A 118 -10.77 14.53 -12.89
N PHE A 119 -9.79 13.62 -12.85
CA PHE A 119 -9.16 13.00 -14.01
C PHE A 119 -8.93 11.50 -13.69
N PRO A 120 -9.92 10.63 -13.92
CA PRO A 120 -9.78 9.21 -13.65
C PRO A 120 -8.83 8.59 -14.67
N LEU A 121 -7.67 8.12 -14.19
CA LEU A 121 -6.76 7.30 -14.99
C LEU A 121 -7.36 5.91 -15.19
N ARG A 122 -7.21 5.36 -16.38
CA ARG A 122 -7.52 3.95 -16.68
C ARG A 122 -6.25 3.12 -16.58
N VAL A 123 -6.18 2.33 -15.52
CA VAL A 123 -5.01 1.53 -15.13
C VAL A 123 -5.25 0.06 -15.45
N ALA A 124 -4.38 -0.52 -16.26
CA ALA A 124 -4.28 -1.96 -16.45
C ALA A 124 -3.31 -2.54 -15.41
N ALA A 125 -3.72 -3.57 -14.67
CA ALA A 125 -2.89 -4.23 -13.67
C ALA A 125 -2.76 -5.73 -13.95
N PHE A 126 -1.54 -6.19 -14.19
CA PHE A 126 -1.21 -7.62 -14.27
C PHE A 126 -0.63 -8.10 -12.95
N GLY A 127 -1.18 -9.19 -12.42
CA GLY A 127 -0.62 -9.88 -11.27
C GLY A 127 -1.41 -11.12 -10.89
N ARG A 128 -0.82 -11.98 -10.04
CA ARG A 128 -1.60 -13.07 -9.42
C ARG A 128 -2.66 -12.47 -8.49
N TYR A 129 -3.70 -13.26 -8.18
CA TYR A 129 -4.69 -12.95 -7.15
C TYR A 129 -4.06 -13.01 -5.74
N ALA A 130 -3.06 -12.17 -5.50
CA ALA A 130 -2.43 -12.02 -4.21
C ALA A 130 -3.04 -10.83 -3.46
N ALA A 131 -2.94 -10.86 -2.13
CA ALA A 131 -3.34 -9.74 -1.27
C ALA A 131 -2.75 -8.40 -1.75
N GLN A 132 -1.51 -8.42 -2.23
CA GLN A 132 -0.81 -7.24 -2.74
C GLN A 132 -1.50 -6.61 -3.97
N SER A 133 -1.89 -7.40 -4.99
CA SER A 133 -2.56 -6.90 -6.20
C SER A 133 -3.93 -6.30 -5.86
N ARG A 134 -4.65 -6.93 -4.93
CA ARG A 134 -5.94 -6.44 -4.43
C ARG A 134 -5.80 -5.13 -3.66
N ILE A 135 -4.78 -5.01 -2.81
CA ILE A 135 -4.47 -3.76 -2.09
C ILE A 135 -4.16 -2.64 -3.08
N ILE A 136 -3.32 -2.90 -4.10
CA ILE A 136 -2.99 -1.92 -5.14
C ILE A 136 -4.25 -1.48 -5.89
N GLY A 137 -5.08 -2.44 -6.34
CA GLY A 137 -6.32 -2.11 -7.04
C GLY A 137 -7.30 -1.32 -6.17
N THR A 138 -7.44 -1.68 -4.89
CA THR A 138 -8.30 -0.98 -3.92
C THR A 138 -7.78 0.43 -3.62
N ASP A 139 -6.46 0.60 -3.48
CA ASP A 139 -5.83 1.89 -3.22
C ASP A 139 -6.03 2.84 -4.42
N LEU A 140 -5.81 2.36 -5.65
CA LEU A 140 -6.01 3.14 -6.88
C LEU A 140 -7.48 3.49 -7.12
N ALA A 141 -8.39 2.54 -6.91
CA ALA A 141 -9.83 2.81 -6.98
C ALA A 141 -10.29 3.78 -5.88
N GLY A 142 -9.67 3.73 -4.71
CA GLY A 142 -9.87 4.68 -3.62
C GLY A 142 -9.38 6.09 -3.94
N LEU A 143 -8.42 6.24 -4.87
CA LEU A 143 -8.00 7.52 -5.45
C LEU A 143 -8.91 7.98 -6.59
N GLY A 144 -9.89 7.16 -6.99
CA GLY A 144 -10.84 7.44 -8.06
C GLY A 144 -10.38 7.07 -9.45
N HIS A 145 -9.39 6.18 -9.58
CA HIS A 145 -8.93 5.64 -10.85
C HIS A 145 -9.72 4.38 -11.24
N GLU A 146 -9.84 4.14 -12.55
CA GLU A 146 -10.45 2.93 -13.09
C GLU A 146 -9.38 1.85 -13.19
N VAL A 147 -9.50 0.79 -12.39
CA VAL A 147 -8.49 -0.28 -12.37
C VAL A 147 -9.08 -1.54 -12.96
N HIS A 148 -8.39 -2.09 -13.96
CA HIS A 148 -8.69 -3.36 -14.60
C HIS A 148 -7.57 -4.35 -14.32
N HIS A 149 -7.86 -5.37 -13.51
CA HIS A 149 -6.89 -6.38 -13.14
C HIS A 149 -7.10 -7.68 -13.92
N SER A 150 -6.01 -8.27 -14.40
CA SER A 150 -5.99 -9.57 -15.08
C SER A 150 -4.86 -10.45 -14.55
N THR A 151 -5.10 -11.76 -14.52
CA THR A 151 -4.07 -12.79 -14.26
C THR A 151 -3.43 -13.33 -15.52
N ASP A 152 -3.88 -12.91 -16.70
CA ASP A 152 -3.34 -13.30 -18.00
C ASP A 152 -2.59 -12.12 -18.62
N SER A 153 -1.25 -12.23 -18.68
CA SER A 153 -0.36 -11.21 -19.23
C SER A 153 -0.59 -10.99 -20.73
N ASN A 154 -0.90 -12.04 -21.48
CA ASN A 154 -1.11 -11.93 -22.92
C ASN A 154 -2.41 -11.21 -23.21
N ALA A 155 -3.47 -11.52 -22.46
CA ALA A 155 -4.77 -10.90 -22.65
C ALA A 155 -4.74 -9.40 -22.31
N ILE A 156 -4.07 -9.00 -21.22
CA ILE A 156 -3.96 -7.60 -20.82
C ILE A 156 -3.10 -6.80 -21.80
N LEU A 157 -1.93 -7.32 -22.18
CA LEU A 157 -1.04 -6.64 -23.14
C LEU A 157 -1.71 -6.50 -24.51
N LYS A 158 -2.36 -7.56 -25.00
CA LYS A 158 -3.13 -7.52 -26.25
C LYS A 158 -4.25 -6.47 -26.21
N SER A 159 -5.02 -6.43 -25.13
CA SER A 159 -6.15 -5.50 -25.03
C SER A 159 -5.71 -4.05 -24.93
N ILE A 160 -4.53 -3.79 -24.36
CA ILE A 160 -3.92 -2.46 -24.41
C ILE A 160 -3.47 -2.14 -25.84
N CYS A 161 -2.77 -3.06 -26.51
CA CYS A 161 -2.33 -2.86 -27.89
C CYS A 161 -3.49 -2.67 -28.89
N ASP A 162 -4.65 -3.29 -28.64
CA ASP A 162 -5.84 -3.15 -29.49
C ASP A 162 -6.48 -1.75 -29.36
N GLN A 163 -6.32 -1.05 -28.22
CA GLN A 163 -6.91 0.28 -27.94
C GLN A 163 -6.00 1.14 -27.04
N PRO A 164 -4.78 1.49 -27.47
CA PRO A 164 -3.76 2.08 -26.60
C PRO A 164 -4.15 3.46 -26.08
N GLU A 165 -4.91 4.24 -26.84
CA GLU A 165 -5.41 5.57 -26.47
C GLU A 165 -6.38 5.56 -25.29
N THR A 166 -6.90 4.40 -24.91
CA THR A 166 -7.85 4.27 -23.80
C THR A 166 -7.18 3.96 -22.47
N TRP A 167 -5.87 3.66 -22.45
CA TRP A 167 -5.12 3.25 -21.27
C TRP A 167 -4.06 4.27 -20.90
N ASP A 168 -4.01 4.63 -19.62
CA ASP A 168 -3.09 5.65 -19.13
C ASP A 168 -1.86 5.05 -18.43
N LEU A 169 -1.94 3.81 -17.97
CA LEU A 169 -0.91 3.17 -17.14
C LEU A 169 -1.01 1.64 -17.19
N LEU A 170 0.14 0.98 -17.28
CA LEU A 170 0.28 -0.45 -17.02
C LEU A 170 1.07 -0.67 -15.71
N ILE A 171 0.48 -1.42 -14.78
CA ILE A 171 1.18 -1.99 -13.62
C ILE A 171 1.42 -3.47 -13.91
N PHE A 172 2.67 -3.90 -13.95
CA PHE A 172 3.03 -5.26 -14.33
C PHE A 172 3.83 -5.96 -13.24
N ASP A 173 3.26 -7.02 -12.67
CA ASP A 173 3.95 -7.88 -11.71
C ASP A 173 4.86 -8.89 -12.40
N LEU A 174 6.18 -8.68 -12.30
CA LEU A 174 7.19 -9.57 -12.91
C LEU A 174 7.26 -10.93 -12.23
N ASP A 175 6.92 -11.03 -10.95
CA ASP A 175 6.98 -12.31 -10.23
C ASP A 175 5.68 -13.12 -10.39
N ALA A 176 4.64 -12.53 -10.99
CA ALA A 176 3.37 -13.21 -11.23
C ALA A 176 3.47 -14.22 -12.40
N GLY A 177 4.30 -13.91 -13.40
CA GLY A 177 4.53 -14.74 -14.58
C GLY A 177 5.11 -16.12 -14.25
N SER A 178 4.98 -17.06 -15.19
CA SER A 178 5.58 -18.40 -15.07
C SER A 178 7.09 -18.39 -15.35
N CYS A 179 7.55 -17.46 -16.19
CA CYS A 179 8.93 -17.27 -16.57
C CYS A 179 9.21 -15.77 -16.72
N ILE A 180 10.27 -15.30 -16.04
CA ILE A 180 10.63 -13.87 -16.02
C ILE A 180 11.15 -13.45 -17.39
N GLU A 181 11.96 -14.29 -18.02
CA GLU A 181 12.56 -14.03 -19.34
C GLU A 181 11.49 -13.85 -20.40
N ALA A 182 10.50 -14.75 -20.46
CA ALA A 182 9.36 -14.62 -21.37
C ALA A 182 8.56 -13.33 -21.10
N SER A 183 8.31 -13.00 -19.83
CA SER A 183 7.60 -11.77 -19.46
C SER A 183 8.37 -10.51 -19.85
N VAL A 184 9.71 -10.56 -19.80
CA VAL A 184 10.60 -9.48 -20.23
C VAL A 184 10.53 -9.31 -21.75
N ASP A 185 10.57 -10.41 -22.51
CA ASP A 185 10.45 -10.38 -23.97
C ASP A 185 9.09 -9.80 -24.40
N ASP A 186 7.99 -10.25 -23.78
CA ASP A 186 6.64 -9.72 -24.02
C ASP A 186 6.54 -8.21 -23.71
N LEU A 187 7.17 -7.75 -22.63
CA LEU A 187 7.22 -6.32 -22.28
C LEU A 187 8.07 -5.50 -23.25
N MET A 188 9.14 -6.07 -23.79
CA MET A 188 9.96 -5.41 -24.82
C MET A 188 9.17 -5.24 -26.12
N ASP A 189 8.43 -6.26 -26.54
CA ASP A 189 7.55 -6.19 -27.72
C ASP A 189 6.40 -5.21 -27.48
N PHE A 190 5.77 -5.26 -26.30
CA PHE A 190 4.76 -4.30 -25.89
C PHE A 190 5.30 -2.86 -25.94
N ARG A 191 6.53 -2.62 -25.47
CA ARG A 191 7.12 -1.28 -25.48
C ARG A 191 7.38 -0.75 -26.88
N GLN A 192 7.66 -1.62 -27.85
CA GLN A 192 7.76 -1.23 -29.25
C GLN A 192 6.40 -0.82 -29.83
N ALA A 193 5.33 -1.54 -29.47
CA ALA A 193 3.98 -1.24 -29.93
C ALA A 193 3.35 -0.01 -29.25
N CYS A 194 3.53 0.11 -27.93
CA CYS A 194 2.85 1.08 -27.06
C CYS A 194 3.84 1.94 -26.26
N SER A 195 4.78 2.61 -26.95
CA SER A 195 5.89 3.34 -26.32
C SER A 195 5.49 4.52 -25.43
N HIS A 196 4.26 5.02 -25.54
CA HIS A 196 3.74 6.16 -24.79
C HIS A 196 3.08 5.77 -23.46
N ILE A 197 2.74 4.49 -23.27
CA ILE A 197 2.08 4.02 -22.04
C ILE A 197 3.14 3.81 -20.97
N PRO A 198 3.07 4.52 -19.83
CA PRO A 198 3.97 4.29 -18.73
C PRO A 198 3.77 2.90 -18.11
N ILE A 199 4.87 2.29 -17.68
CA ILE A 199 4.89 0.95 -17.10
C ILE A 199 5.53 0.99 -15.71
N ILE A 200 4.79 0.59 -14.68
CA ILE A 200 5.30 0.36 -13.33
C ILE A 200 5.47 -1.15 -13.12
N LEU A 201 6.71 -1.58 -12.93
CA LEU A 201 7.06 -2.97 -12.65
C LEU A 201 7.00 -3.25 -11.15
N LEU A 202 6.41 -4.38 -10.77
CA LEU A 202 6.46 -4.87 -9.38
C LEU A 202 7.38 -6.08 -9.33
N SER A 203 8.32 -6.10 -8.39
CA SER A 203 9.14 -7.31 -8.16
C SER A 203 9.60 -7.48 -6.72
N SER A 204 9.59 -8.71 -6.21
CA SER A 204 10.19 -9.12 -4.94
C SER A 204 11.68 -9.45 -5.06
N THR A 205 12.23 -9.55 -6.28
CA THR A 205 13.65 -9.84 -6.50
C THR A 205 14.51 -8.58 -6.67
N ALA A 206 13.88 -7.43 -6.88
CA ALA A 206 14.59 -6.15 -6.89
C ALA A 206 15.25 -5.90 -5.52
N LYS A 207 16.46 -5.34 -5.49
CA LYS A 207 17.13 -5.04 -4.21
C LYS A 207 16.53 -3.83 -3.49
N LYS A 208 15.89 -2.95 -4.24
CA LYS A 208 15.25 -1.70 -3.81
C LYS A 208 14.37 -1.18 -4.94
N ASP A 209 13.55 -0.18 -4.63
CA ASP A 209 12.85 0.60 -5.64
C ASP A 209 13.87 1.22 -6.61
N ASP A 210 13.60 1.08 -7.90
CA ASP A 210 14.47 1.56 -8.98
C ASP A 210 13.69 2.52 -9.88
N PHE A 211 14.00 3.80 -9.73
CA PHE A 211 13.51 4.90 -10.55
C PHE A 211 14.55 5.33 -11.61
N SER A 212 15.63 4.56 -11.75
CA SER A 212 16.70 4.87 -12.70
C SER A 212 16.31 4.48 -14.12
N CYS A 213 17.03 5.04 -15.10
CA CYS A 213 16.78 4.75 -16.50
C CYS A 213 17.25 3.35 -16.96
N HIS A 214 17.88 2.55 -16.08
CA HIS A 214 18.54 1.31 -16.46
C HIS A 214 17.57 0.21 -16.94
N ARG A 215 16.31 0.25 -16.50
CA ARG A 215 15.27 -0.71 -16.89
C ARG A 215 14.24 -0.14 -17.90
N LYS A 216 14.53 1.02 -18.49
CA LYS A 216 13.63 1.69 -19.47
C LYS A 216 13.26 0.85 -20.69
N SER A 217 13.99 -0.23 -20.95
CA SER A 217 13.66 -1.19 -22.01
C SER A 217 12.36 -1.94 -21.75
N ILE A 218 11.96 -2.10 -20.48
CA ILE A 218 10.77 -2.87 -20.07
C ILE A 218 9.85 -2.12 -19.11
N GLY A 219 10.34 -1.09 -18.42
CA GLY A 219 9.52 -0.31 -17.50
C GLY A 219 10.11 1.03 -17.12
N ASP A 220 9.26 1.96 -16.72
CA ASP A 220 9.63 3.32 -16.35
C ASP A 220 10.04 3.41 -14.87
N VAL A 221 9.37 2.64 -14.01
CA VAL A 221 9.63 2.55 -12.58
C VAL A 221 9.56 1.09 -12.15
N THR A 222 10.42 0.67 -11.23
CA THR A 222 10.31 -0.63 -10.56
C THR A 222 10.09 -0.43 -9.07
N LEU A 223 9.00 -0.99 -8.54
CA LEU A 223 8.67 -1.00 -7.11
C LEU A 223 8.99 -2.36 -6.51
N TYR A 224 9.70 -2.34 -5.39
CA TYR A 224 10.01 -3.52 -4.59
C TYR A 224 8.80 -3.93 -3.76
N LYS A 225 8.47 -5.23 -3.81
CA LYS A 225 7.40 -5.78 -2.97
C LYS A 225 7.89 -6.03 -1.54
N PRO A 226 7.07 -5.80 -0.50
CA PRO A 226 5.67 -5.36 -0.57
C PRO A 226 5.52 -3.87 -0.92
N VAL A 227 4.49 -3.55 -1.70
CA VAL A 227 4.24 -2.18 -2.17
C VAL A 227 3.21 -1.52 -1.26
N PHE A 228 3.63 -0.47 -0.55
CA PHE A 228 2.74 0.32 0.28
C PHE A 228 2.18 1.50 -0.50
N ARG A 229 0.99 1.99 -0.10
CA ARG A 229 0.30 3.11 -0.75
C ARG A 229 1.19 4.32 -1.06
N ASN A 230 1.99 4.77 -0.09
CA ASN A 230 2.87 5.93 -0.29
C ASN A 230 3.93 5.68 -1.39
N ARG A 231 4.44 4.46 -1.49
CA ARG A 231 5.39 4.09 -2.55
C ARG A 231 4.72 3.95 -3.91
N LEU A 232 3.49 3.46 -3.94
CA LEU A 232 2.69 3.43 -5.16
C LEU A 232 2.46 4.86 -5.69
N LEU A 233 2.10 5.79 -4.80
CA LEU A 233 1.95 7.21 -5.14
C LEU A 233 3.26 7.82 -5.67
N GLU A 234 4.39 7.53 -5.02
CA GLU A 234 5.71 7.96 -5.50
C GLU A 234 6.03 7.39 -6.89
N GLY A 235 5.65 6.13 -7.16
CA GLY A 235 5.76 5.53 -8.48
C GLY A 235 4.93 6.25 -9.54
N LEU A 236 3.68 6.60 -9.23
CA LEU A 236 2.79 7.37 -10.11
C LEU A 236 3.35 8.77 -10.42
N ASP A 237 3.86 9.46 -9.41
CA ASP A 237 4.47 10.78 -9.60
C ASP A 237 5.72 10.71 -10.49
N ASN A 238 6.54 9.66 -10.35
CA ASN A 238 7.75 9.47 -11.18
C ASN A 238 7.44 9.17 -12.65
N VAL A 239 6.31 8.51 -12.95
CA VAL A 239 5.85 8.32 -14.33
C VAL A 239 5.13 9.55 -14.90
N GLY A 240 5.02 10.63 -14.13
CA GLY A 240 4.41 11.89 -14.55
C GLY A 240 2.89 11.93 -14.43
N LEU A 241 2.28 10.92 -13.81
CA LEU A 241 0.85 10.84 -13.55
C LEU A 241 0.57 11.51 -12.20
N GLN A 242 0.45 12.85 -12.21
CA GLN A 242 0.18 13.60 -10.99
C GLN A 242 -1.18 13.21 -10.40
N VAL A 243 -1.16 12.52 -9.26
CA VAL A 243 -2.36 12.27 -8.49
C VAL A 243 -2.74 13.58 -7.79
N CYS A 244 -3.78 14.27 -8.29
CA CYS A 244 -4.36 15.40 -7.59
C CYS A 244 -5.01 14.90 -6.30
N LEU A 245 -4.25 14.86 -5.21
CA LEU A 245 -4.78 14.62 -3.87
C LEU A 245 -5.72 15.78 -3.54
N SER A 246 -7.02 15.54 -3.67
CA SER A 246 -8.05 16.44 -3.14
C SER A 246 -7.85 16.54 -1.63
N ARG A 247 -7.40 17.72 -1.20
CA ARG A 247 -7.25 18.07 0.21
C ARG A 247 -8.60 18.21 0.88
#